data_AF-A0A7C4FX14-F1
#
_entry.id   AF-A0A7C4FX14-F1
#
_cell.length_a   1.000
_cell.length_b   1.000
_cell.length_c   1.000
_cell.angle_alpha   90.00
_cell.angle_beta   90.00
_cell.angle_gamma   90.00
#
_symmetry.space_group_name_H-M   'P 1'
#
loop_
_entity.id
_entity.type
_entity.pdbx_description
1 polymer ?
#
loop_
_entity_poly.entity_id
_entity_poly.type
_entity_poly.pdbx_seq_one_letter_code
_entity_poly.pdbx_strand_id
1 'polypeptide(L)'
;MKLILRQEFPLGRFHATPWRVNPFDDPHGDWPPSPWRLVRAITARWYQWAREAEREPDLAQLENLQSALCKSTYAFHLPLDARKGTPLRQYQPTEFAMDPPNWRDQGVFVRAPKVPRKGKKGQQGEKELSEEEKKVEKQVKALDIKKLVVVVSNDGKWTVEVKVLKKGARDEASIRRLEDILGQPKGGWQRIADAGIRSYGTSLVQDNYWCVPPDSPVWWFIEGDDWTDELRAVLAQCLTRMTYFGRAETLTRIRVAGSNDVIPVPNCVLTGKRGSGAVPVLSPLPNATREDIERTTDDSEAVKRTVPPGARWLYAVRPPRPVARERRRVPEHRPGCHLMQFAIGWNVSPENRAIVRLTSRFRGAAISELLQLKTAGAVATWTKASRDVREAVADMTGKDANGDALKGHRHTEFLAWCEDDQPTRLLVWRGSRAFDADEQEAILRAAARDVSWAAAGSDSDEWKVRLVPLDRAVLPPPGFDGQSSKVWKSVTPYVPPRHYLRGGKERDRESPAQQIRREVQKRGIAEEVEVKLLGSPQWVSVHVPRRQANRRAFIGDRPGQMVRLRFTAPVVGPIRLGHSSSFGLGLFRPVEEPDMP
;
A
#
# COMPACT_ATOMS: atom_id res chain seq x y z
N MET A 1 28.72 -36.36 27.93
CA MET A 1 28.09 -35.30 28.76
C MET A 1 26.91 -34.68 28.00
N LYS A 2 25.85 -34.26 28.71
CA LYS A 2 24.66 -33.62 28.13
C LYS A 2 24.67 -32.12 28.37
N LEU A 3 24.69 -31.35 27.30
CA LEU A 3 24.60 -29.89 27.29
C LEU A 3 23.19 -29.47 26.84
N ILE A 4 22.60 -28.51 27.54
CA ILE A 4 21.25 -28.03 27.25
C ILE A 4 21.31 -26.52 27.01
N LEU A 5 20.83 -26.08 25.85
CA LEU A 5 20.74 -24.65 25.52
C LEU A 5 19.29 -24.20 25.53
N ARG A 6 19.06 -22.99 26.04
CA ARG A 6 17.79 -22.27 25.96
C ARG A 6 17.94 -21.16 24.92
N GLN A 7 17.08 -21.17 23.92
CA GLN A 7 17.00 -20.17 22.86
C GLN A 7 15.67 -19.42 22.91
N GLU A 8 15.74 -18.12 23.11
CA GLU A 8 14.58 -17.22 23.17
C GLU A 8 14.52 -16.31 21.95
N PHE A 9 13.31 -15.86 21.61
CA PHE A 9 13.03 -14.96 20.49
C PHE A 9 12.25 -13.75 20.99
N PRO A 10 12.91 -12.66 21.44
CA PRO A 10 12.23 -11.52 22.06
C PRO A 10 11.16 -10.87 21.18
N LEU A 11 11.35 -10.85 19.85
CA LEU A 11 10.37 -10.33 18.89
C LEU A 11 9.37 -11.38 18.37
N GLY A 12 9.50 -12.61 18.86
CA GLY A 12 8.63 -13.73 18.55
C GLY A 12 8.66 -14.21 17.10
N ARG A 13 9.79 -14.01 16.40
CA ARG A 13 9.98 -14.43 15.01
C ARG A 13 11.31 -15.15 14.82
N PHE A 14 11.29 -16.18 13.98
CA PHE A 14 12.46 -16.93 13.55
C PHE A 14 12.50 -17.00 12.01
N HIS A 15 13.49 -16.34 11.42
CA HIS A 15 13.82 -16.27 10.00
C HIS A 15 15.16 -16.97 9.76
N ALA A 16 15.13 -18.09 9.06
CA ALA A 16 16.34 -18.79 8.66
C ALA A 16 16.15 -19.48 7.32
N THR A 17 17.13 -19.30 6.44
CA THR A 17 17.11 -19.83 5.08
C THR A 17 18.06 -21.03 4.99
N PRO A 18 17.60 -22.21 4.54
CA PRO A 18 18.48 -23.36 4.37
C PRO A 18 19.66 -23.06 3.44
N TRP A 19 20.70 -23.88 3.52
CA TRP A 19 21.90 -23.73 2.70
C TRP A 19 21.56 -23.69 1.20
N ARG A 20 22.04 -22.66 0.50
CA ARG A 20 21.86 -22.44 -0.95
C ARG A 20 20.38 -22.49 -1.42
N VAL A 21 19.45 -22.21 -0.52
CA VAL A 21 18.05 -22.00 -0.85
C VAL A 21 17.81 -20.51 -0.92
N ASN A 22 17.08 -20.05 -1.93
CA ASN A 22 16.67 -18.65 -1.97
C ASN A 22 15.72 -18.40 -0.78
N PRO A 23 15.92 -17.34 0.05
CA PRO A 23 15.04 -17.03 1.18
C PRO A 23 13.55 -17.03 0.87
N PHE A 24 13.18 -16.84 -0.39
CA PHE A 24 11.80 -16.74 -0.85
C PHE A 24 11.22 -18.02 -1.45
N ASP A 25 12.06 -19.02 -1.76
CA ASP A 25 11.64 -20.25 -2.46
C ASP A 25 11.20 -21.36 -1.49
N ASP A 26 11.62 -21.30 -0.21
CA ASP A 26 11.24 -22.30 0.79
C ASP A 26 10.18 -21.78 1.77
N PRO A 27 8.92 -22.27 1.65
CA PRO A 27 7.83 -21.88 2.55
C PRO A 27 7.99 -22.39 3.98
N HIS A 28 8.94 -23.28 4.27
CA HIS A 28 9.11 -23.87 5.59
C HIS A 28 10.30 -23.30 6.36
N GLY A 29 11.30 -22.76 5.65
CA GLY A 29 12.54 -22.29 6.24
C GLY A 29 13.27 -23.39 7.02
N ASP A 30 14.35 -22.99 7.70
CA ASP A 30 15.22 -23.90 8.45
C ASP A 30 14.64 -24.22 9.86
N TRP A 31 13.49 -24.91 9.94
CA TRP A 31 12.79 -25.25 11.20
C TRP A 31 12.49 -26.77 11.35
N PRO A 32 13.00 -27.46 12.39
CA PRO A 32 13.75 -26.94 13.54
C PRO A 32 15.10 -26.33 13.14
N PRO A 33 15.70 -25.46 13.98
CA PRO A 33 16.90 -24.76 13.57
C PRO A 33 18.09 -25.71 13.37
N SER A 34 18.87 -25.49 12.31
CA SER A 34 19.95 -26.37 11.89
C SER A 34 21.13 -26.43 12.89
N PRO A 35 21.55 -27.64 13.33
CA PRO A 35 22.83 -27.81 14.03
C PRO A 35 24.04 -27.36 13.22
N TRP A 36 24.06 -27.57 11.90
CA TRP A 36 25.15 -27.08 11.03
C TRP A 36 25.28 -25.56 11.12
N ARG A 37 24.16 -24.83 11.09
CA ARG A 37 24.14 -23.38 11.30
C ARG A 37 24.65 -23.00 12.69
N LEU A 38 24.28 -23.76 13.73
CA LEU A 38 24.76 -23.53 15.09
C LEU A 38 26.29 -23.62 15.17
N VAL A 39 26.89 -24.67 14.61
CA VAL A 39 28.37 -24.82 14.60
C VAL A 39 29.03 -23.64 13.90
N ARG A 40 28.56 -23.26 12.71
CA ARG A 40 29.11 -22.11 11.97
C ARG A 40 28.93 -20.79 12.71
N ALA A 41 27.77 -20.58 13.33
CA ALA A 41 27.51 -19.38 14.11
C ALA A 41 28.41 -19.30 15.35
N ILE A 42 28.64 -20.42 16.04
CA ILE A 42 29.57 -20.49 17.18
C ILE A 42 31.00 -20.20 16.72
N THR A 43 31.47 -20.79 15.61
CA THR A 43 32.80 -20.50 15.04
C THR A 43 32.97 -19.01 14.76
N ALA A 44 31.98 -18.36 14.12
CA ALA A 44 32.03 -16.93 13.88
C ALA A 44 32.10 -16.10 15.17
N ARG A 45 31.37 -16.50 16.22
CA ARG A 45 31.40 -15.84 17.53
C ARG A 45 32.67 -16.14 18.33
N TRP A 46 33.30 -17.28 18.12
CA TRP A 46 34.59 -17.60 18.72
C TRP A 46 35.67 -16.63 18.22
N TYR A 47 35.76 -16.36 16.91
CA TYR A 47 36.69 -15.35 16.39
C TYR A 47 36.41 -13.95 16.92
N GLN A 48 35.13 -13.59 17.12
CA GLN A 48 34.79 -12.34 17.77
C GLN A 48 35.30 -12.30 19.22
N TRP A 49 35.03 -13.35 19.99
CA TRP A 49 35.47 -13.44 21.38
C TRP A 49 36.99 -13.42 21.51
N ALA A 50 37.72 -14.15 20.67
CA ALA A 50 39.18 -14.18 20.67
C ALA A 50 39.76 -12.77 20.45
N ARG A 51 39.21 -11.99 19.51
CA ARG A 51 39.60 -10.59 19.29
C ARG A 51 39.31 -9.70 20.49
N GLU A 52 38.12 -9.83 21.09
CA GLU A 52 37.74 -9.04 22.27
C GLU A 52 38.55 -9.39 23.52
N ALA A 53 39.05 -10.62 23.62
CA ALA A 53 39.88 -11.07 24.72
C ALA A 53 41.35 -10.61 24.58
N GLU A 54 41.72 -9.94 23.47
CA GLU A 54 43.08 -9.53 23.14
C GLU A 54 44.10 -10.68 23.25
N ARG A 55 43.67 -11.90 22.92
CA ARG A 55 44.50 -13.11 22.93
C ARG A 55 44.80 -13.55 21.51
N GLU A 56 45.98 -14.13 21.31
CA GLU A 56 46.29 -14.86 20.08
C GLU A 56 45.25 -15.99 19.88
N PRO A 57 44.68 -16.15 18.67
CA PRO A 57 43.68 -17.18 18.42
C PRO A 57 44.24 -18.59 18.62
N ASP A 58 43.78 -19.29 19.66
CA ASP A 58 44.04 -20.72 19.86
C ASP A 58 43.15 -21.56 18.94
N LEU A 59 43.64 -21.83 17.74
CA LEU A 59 42.92 -22.62 16.74
C LEU A 59 42.69 -24.07 17.16
N ALA A 60 43.53 -24.63 18.04
CA ALA A 60 43.33 -25.99 18.55
C ALA A 60 42.12 -26.04 19.50
N GLN A 61 41.93 -25.02 20.34
CA GLN A 61 40.73 -24.88 21.15
C GLN A 61 39.46 -24.75 20.28
N LEU A 62 39.51 -23.96 19.21
CA LEU A 62 38.40 -23.85 18.26
C LEU A 62 38.08 -25.19 17.61
N GLU A 63 39.10 -25.92 17.12
CA GLU A 63 38.93 -27.23 16.49
C GLU A 63 38.35 -28.26 17.48
N ASN A 64 38.78 -28.24 18.74
CA ASN A 64 38.19 -29.08 19.79
C ASN A 64 36.72 -28.76 20.04
N LEU A 65 36.34 -27.47 20.10
CA LEU A 65 34.95 -27.04 20.23
C LEU A 65 34.09 -27.47 19.03
N GLN A 66 34.61 -27.29 17.81
CA GLN A 66 33.96 -27.72 16.58
C GLN A 66 33.77 -29.23 16.56
N SER A 67 34.81 -30.00 16.91
CA SER A 67 34.78 -31.46 16.97
C SER A 67 33.73 -31.96 17.96
N ALA A 68 33.68 -31.38 19.17
CA ALA A 68 32.67 -31.72 20.17
C ALA A 68 31.24 -31.46 19.68
N LEU A 69 31.00 -30.32 19.01
CA LEU A 69 29.71 -30.00 18.39
C LEU A 69 29.37 -30.95 17.23
N CYS A 70 30.33 -31.29 16.38
CA CYS A 70 30.13 -32.13 15.20
C CYS A 70 29.82 -33.59 15.55
N LYS A 71 30.47 -34.14 16.58
CA LYS A 71 30.25 -35.51 17.07
C LYS A 71 29.02 -35.66 17.97
N SER A 72 28.46 -34.55 18.45
CA SER A 72 27.28 -34.58 19.31
C SER A 72 26.01 -35.01 18.55
N THR A 73 25.10 -35.64 19.28
CA THR A 73 23.72 -35.84 18.86
C THR A 73 22.85 -34.64 19.26
N TYR A 74 21.77 -34.42 18.52
CA TYR A 74 20.90 -33.25 18.70
C TYR A 74 19.44 -33.68 18.82
N ALA A 75 18.77 -33.14 19.83
CA ALA A 75 17.32 -33.15 19.97
C ALA A 75 16.83 -31.77 20.41
N PHE A 76 15.53 -31.55 20.32
CA PHE A 76 14.89 -30.28 20.58
C PHE A 76 13.64 -30.43 21.42
N HIS A 77 13.33 -29.38 22.19
CA HIS A 77 11.96 -29.07 22.56
C HIS A 77 11.53 -27.84 21.79
N LEU A 78 10.69 -28.03 20.77
CA LEU A 78 10.08 -26.96 20.00
C LEU A 78 8.80 -26.47 20.70
N PRO A 79 8.58 -25.16 20.82
CA PRO A 79 7.33 -24.64 21.38
C PRO A 79 6.11 -25.19 20.64
N LEU A 80 5.14 -25.72 21.39
CA LEU A 80 3.90 -26.27 20.81
C LEU A 80 3.07 -25.19 20.10
N ASP A 81 3.19 -23.94 20.55
CA ASP A 81 2.51 -22.78 19.96
C ASP A 81 3.27 -22.14 18.78
N ALA A 82 4.45 -22.67 18.44
CA ALA A 82 5.19 -22.20 17.27
C ALA A 82 4.40 -22.50 15.99
N ARG A 83 4.24 -21.48 15.15
CA ARG A 83 3.47 -21.59 13.91
C ARG A 83 4.18 -20.91 12.77
N LYS A 84 3.89 -21.35 11.56
CA LYS A 84 4.33 -20.64 10.36
C LYS A 84 3.66 -19.25 10.32
N GLY A 85 4.44 -18.21 10.11
CA GLY A 85 3.93 -16.85 9.91
C GLY A 85 3.19 -16.73 8.57
N THR A 86 2.28 -15.77 8.47
CA THR A 86 1.70 -15.38 7.18
C THR A 86 2.81 -14.71 6.37
N PRO A 87 3.17 -15.21 5.17
CA PRO A 87 4.25 -14.65 4.38
C PRO A 87 4.01 -13.17 4.15
N LEU A 88 4.96 -12.33 4.55
CA LEU A 88 4.92 -10.91 4.23
C LEU A 88 5.38 -10.76 2.79
N ARG A 89 4.60 -10.06 1.97
CA ARG A 89 5.06 -9.68 0.63
C ARG A 89 5.83 -8.39 0.75
N GLN A 90 7.13 -8.44 0.47
CA GLN A 90 8.00 -7.27 0.50
C GLN A 90 8.59 -7.04 -0.88
N TYR A 91 8.67 -5.77 -1.28
CA TYR A 91 9.43 -5.40 -2.46
C TYR A 91 10.91 -5.43 -2.10
N GLN A 92 11.66 -6.31 -2.76
CA GLN A 92 13.11 -6.39 -2.62
C GLN A 92 13.77 -5.92 -3.92
N PRO A 93 14.84 -5.12 -3.83
CA PRO A 93 15.63 -4.74 -5.00
C PRO A 93 16.33 -5.99 -5.55
N THR A 94 16.07 -6.34 -6.81
CA THR A 94 16.62 -7.56 -7.44
C THR A 94 17.72 -7.31 -8.44
N GLU A 95 17.71 -6.14 -9.08
CA GLU A 95 18.71 -5.76 -10.07
C GLU A 95 19.16 -4.34 -9.78
N PHE A 96 20.44 -4.18 -9.43
CA PHE A 96 21.06 -2.86 -9.41
C PHE A 96 21.47 -2.52 -10.84
N ALA A 97 20.72 -1.64 -11.48
CA ALA A 97 21.10 -1.08 -12.77
C ALA A 97 21.43 0.40 -12.56
N MET A 98 22.47 0.88 -13.26
CA MET A 98 22.49 2.31 -13.56
C MET A 98 21.46 2.53 -14.65
N ASP A 99 20.35 3.18 -14.32
CA ASP A 99 19.46 3.64 -15.38
C ASP A 99 20.25 4.62 -16.24
N PRO A 100 20.28 4.44 -17.57
CA PRO A 100 20.72 5.52 -18.44
C PRO A 100 19.84 6.74 -18.14
N PRO A 101 20.42 7.95 -18.03
CA PRO A 101 19.72 9.14 -17.56
C PRO A 101 18.38 9.34 -18.27
N ASN A 102 17.33 9.59 -17.48
CA ASN A 102 15.99 9.86 -17.98
C ASN A 102 16.00 11.16 -18.82
N TRP A 103 15.91 11.03 -20.14
CA TRP A 103 16.03 12.13 -21.11
C TRP A 103 14.98 13.24 -20.95
N ARG A 104 13.92 13.02 -20.16
CA ARG A 104 12.96 14.08 -19.80
C ARG A 104 13.57 15.16 -18.91
N ASP A 105 14.67 14.86 -18.22
CA ASP A 105 15.25 15.75 -17.21
C ASP A 105 16.55 16.45 -17.65
N GLN A 106 17.06 16.27 -18.88
CA GLN A 106 18.11 17.15 -19.43
C GLN A 106 18.41 16.93 -20.93
N GLY A 107 18.36 18.03 -21.67
CA GLY A 107 18.91 18.18 -23.03
C GLY A 107 19.11 19.66 -23.30
N VAL A 108 20.11 20.27 -22.66
CA VAL A 108 20.46 21.68 -22.86
C VAL A 108 21.90 21.76 -23.33
N PHE A 109 22.07 22.24 -24.56
CA PHE A 109 23.37 22.65 -25.05
C PHE A 109 23.55 24.15 -24.79
N VAL A 110 24.66 24.55 -24.18
CA VAL A 110 24.99 25.96 -23.85
C VAL A 110 26.18 26.41 -24.68
N ARG A 111 26.14 27.58 -25.32
CA ARG A 111 27.31 28.23 -25.95
C ARG A 111 27.67 29.51 -25.20
N ALA A 112 28.94 29.67 -24.83
CA ALA A 112 29.47 30.95 -24.34
C ALA A 112 29.92 31.84 -25.51
N PRO A 113 29.42 33.08 -25.68
CA PRO A 113 29.92 33.97 -26.72
C PRO A 113 31.29 34.57 -26.35
N LYS A 114 32.14 34.84 -27.36
CA LYS A 114 33.24 35.80 -27.23
C LYS A 114 32.65 37.21 -27.23
N VAL A 115 32.84 37.95 -26.14
CA VAL A 115 32.31 39.29 -25.91
C VAL A 115 32.69 40.27 -27.05
N PRO A 116 31.74 40.94 -27.72
CA PRO A 116 32.01 42.18 -28.44
C PRO A 116 31.99 43.36 -27.46
N ARG A 117 32.95 44.28 -27.58
CA ARG A 117 33.02 45.52 -26.79
C ARG A 117 31.80 46.42 -27.03
N LYS A 118 31.21 46.89 -25.92
CA LYS A 118 30.26 48.02 -25.73
C LYS A 118 29.57 48.64 -26.96
N GLY A 119 28.23 48.59 -26.98
CA GLY A 119 27.38 49.48 -27.78
C GLY A 119 25.92 49.55 -27.28
N LYS A 120 25.58 50.69 -26.66
CA LYS A 120 24.29 51.35 -26.28
C LYS A 120 23.04 50.56 -25.82
N LYS A 121 22.46 51.10 -24.73
CA LYS A 121 21.18 50.76 -24.07
C LYS A 121 19.96 51.03 -24.97
N GLY A 122 18.99 50.12 -24.92
CA GLY A 122 17.58 50.41 -25.18
C GLY A 122 17.04 49.85 -26.49
N GLN A 123 16.67 48.57 -26.50
CA GLN A 123 15.61 47.99 -27.36
C GLN A 123 15.35 46.53 -26.90
N GLN A 124 14.21 46.29 -26.26
CA GLN A 124 13.65 44.94 -26.11
C GLN A 124 12.86 44.66 -27.40
N GLY A 125 13.56 44.23 -28.44
CA GLY A 125 12.98 43.66 -29.64
C GLY A 125 13.23 42.16 -29.63
N GLU A 126 12.25 41.36 -30.08
CA GLU A 126 12.53 40.00 -30.54
C GLU A 126 13.76 40.07 -31.45
N LYS A 127 14.86 39.45 -31.03
CA LYS A 127 16.08 39.47 -31.83
C LYS A 127 15.78 38.67 -33.09
N GLU A 128 15.81 39.32 -34.25
CA GLU A 128 15.76 38.58 -35.51
C GLU A 128 16.88 37.55 -35.52
N LEU A 129 16.51 36.29 -35.70
CA LEU A 129 17.45 35.19 -35.88
C LEU A 129 18.34 35.53 -37.08
N SER A 130 19.66 35.39 -36.92
CA SER A 130 20.60 35.44 -38.03
C SER A 130 20.27 34.36 -39.08
N GLU A 131 20.76 34.54 -40.30
CA GLU A 131 20.52 33.59 -41.39
C GLU A 131 21.01 32.16 -41.07
N GLU A 132 22.08 32.03 -40.27
CA GLU A 132 22.54 30.74 -39.74
C GLU A 132 21.53 30.14 -38.74
N GLU A 133 20.95 30.95 -37.86
CA GLU A 133 19.98 30.51 -36.85
C GLU A 133 18.64 30.11 -37.47
N LYS A 134 18.15 30.85 -38.48
CA LYS A 134 16.97 30.46 -39.27
C LYS A 134 17.18 29.15 -40.01
N LYS A 135 18.40 28.91 -40.51
CA LYS A 135 18.78 27.67 -41.18
C LYS A 135 18.75 26.47 -40.21
N VAL A 136 19.30 26.63 -39.01
CA VAL A 136 19.25 25.59 -37.96
C VAL A 136 17.82 25.32 -37.53
N GLU A 137 17.00 26.35 -37.29
CA GLU A 137 15.60 26.17 -36.92
C GLU A 137 14.80 25.40 -37.98
N LYS A 138 15.03 25.71 -39.26
CA LYS A 138 14.41 25.01 -40.40
C LYS A 138 14.85 23.54 -40.49
N GLN A 139 16.14 23.26 -40.28
CA GLN A 139 16.68 21.89 -40.29
C GLN A 139 16.16 21.05 -39.12
N VAL A 140 16.03 21.65 -37.93
CA VAL A 140 15.52 20.96 -36.73
C VAL A 140 14.01 20.71 -36.82
N LYS A 141 13.21 21.64 -37.39
CA LYS A 141 11.78 21.41 -37.69
C LYS A 141 11.56 20.25 -38.67
N ALA A 142 12.49 20.02 -39.60
CA ALA A 142 12.43 18.90 -40.54
C ALA A 142 12.60 17.51 -39.88
N LEU A 143 13.06 17.45 -38.63
CA LEU A 143 13.18 16.22 -37.83
C LEU A 143 11.89 15.88 -37.04
N ASP A 144 10.75 16.48 -37.39
CA ASP A 144 9.42 16.18 -36.83
C ASP A 144 9.29 16.43 -35.31
N ILE A 145 10.02 17.46 -34.82
CA ILE A 145 10.05 17.92 -33.43
C ILE A 145 8.87 18.86 -33.17
N LYS A 146 8.03 18.58 -32.16
CA LYS A 146 6.78 19.33 -31.92
C LYS A 146 6.98 20.71 -31.31
N LYS A 147 8.03 20.92 -30.51
CA LYS A 147 8.24 22.20 -29.80
C LYS A 147 9.72 22.44 -29.51
N LEU A 148 10.30 23.40 -30.23
CA LEU A 148 11.61 23.99 -29.97
C LEU A 148 11.39 25.31 -29.22
N VAL A 149 12.03 25.49 -28.07
CA VAL A 149 12.04 26.79 -27.40
C VAL A 149 13.46 27.33 -27.43
N VAL A 150 13.64 28.46 -28.11
CA VAL A 150 14.89 29.22 -28.06
C VAL A 150 14.72 30.26 -26.97
N VAL A 151 15.47 30.10 -25.88
CA VAL A 151 15.47 31.05 -24.77
C VAL A 151 16.72 31.91 -24.83
N VAL A 152 16.50 33.22 -24.79
CA VAL A 152 17.54 34.25 -24.77
C VAL A 152 17.58 34.82 -23.37
N SER A 153 18.68 34.62 -22.65
CA SER A 153 18.84 35.24 -21.35
C SER A 153 19.36 36.67 -21.48
N ASN A 154 19.09 37.50 -20.48
CA ASN A 154 19.44 38.93 -20.46
C ASN A 154 20.96 39.22 -20.53
N ASP A 155 21.80 38.21 -20.31
CA ASP A 155 23.25 38.24 -20.51
C ASP A 155 23.67 37.90 -21.95
N GLY A 156 22.72 37.79 -22.87
CA GLY A 156 22.94 37.57 -24.31
C GLY A 156 23.30 36.13 -24.68
N LYS A 157 23.17 35.17 -23.76
CA LYS A 157 23.31 33.73 -24.06
C LYS A 157 22.03 33.17 -24.68
N TRP A 158 22.21 32.14 -25.49
CA TRP A 158 21.12 31.45 -26.19
C TRP A 158 21.16 29.98 -25.77
N THR A 159 19.99 29.47 -25.38
CA THR A 159 19.78 28.05 -25.08
C THR A 159 18.69 27.52 -25.99
N VAL A 160 18.97 26.38 -26.63
CA VAL A 160 17.98 25.63 -27.40
C VAL A 160 17.46 24.51 -26.52
N GLU A 161 16.20 24.63 -26.08
CA GLU A 161 15.52 23.63 -25.27
C GLU A 161 14.55 22.83 -26.13
N VAL A 162 14.76 21.51 -26.21
CA VAL A 162 13.86 20.59 -26.93
C VAL A 162 12.85 20.03 -25.94
N LYS A 163 11.62 20.55 -25.93
CA LYS A 163 10.61 20.14 -24.93
C LYS A 163 9.89 18.83 -25.28
N VAL A 164 9.68 18.54 -26.57
CA VAL A 164 8.88 17.36 -27.00
C VAL A 164 9.36 16.77 -28.31
N LEU A 165 9.82 15.51 -28.28
CA LEU A 165 10.09 14.66 -29.45
C LEU A 165 8.95 13.65 -29.68
N LYS A 166 8.53 13.46 -30.95
CA LYS A 166 7.64 12.36 -31.34
C LYS A 166 8.33 11.01 -31.13
N LYS A 167 7.55 9.94 -30.88
CA LYS A 167 8.06 8.60 -30.54
C LYS A 167 9.05 8.04 -31.58
N GLY A 168 8.86 8.34 -32.86
CA GLY A 168 9.74 7.92 -33.95
C GLY A 168 11.05 8.70 -34.09
N ALA A 169 11.19 9.86 -33.44
CA ALA A 169 12.43 10.66 -33.44
C ALA A 169 13.30 10.37 -32.19
N ARG A 170 13.04 9.27 -31.48
CA ARG A 170 13.71 8.87 -30.23
C ARG A 170 14.75 7.78 -30.42
N ASP A 171 15.02 7.39 -31.67
CA ASP A 171 16.10 6.46 -31.98
C ASP A 171 17.46 7.17 -31.98
N GLU A 172 18.51 6.41 -31.72
CA GLU A 172 19.89 6.90 -31.61
C GLU A 172 20.37 7.57 -32.92
N ALA A 173 19.85 7.13 -34.07
CA ALA A 173 20.16 7.68 -35.38
C ALA A 173 19.57 9.08 -35.60
N SER A 174 18.40 9.37 -35.01
CA SER A 174 17.76 10.68 -35.06
C SER A 174 18.45 11.67 -34.13
N ILE A 175 18.95 11.19 -32.99
CA ILE A 175 19.75 11.97 -32.06
C ILE A 175 21.10 12.37 -32.69
N ARG A 176 21.81 11.42 -33.32
CA ARG A 176 23.05 11.74 -34.07
C ARG A 176 22.82 12.77 -35.17
N ARG A 177 21.71 12.68 -35.90
CA ARG A 177 21.35 13.68 -36.91
C ARG A 177 21.09 15.06 -36.32
N LEU A 178 20.48 15.12 -35.13
CA LEU A 178 20.29 16.35 -34.36
C LEU A 178 21.64 16.93 -33.93
N GLU A 179 22.56 16.09 -33.45
CA GLU A 179 23.94 16.48 -33.10
C GLU A 179 24.73 16.96 -34.32
N ASP A 180 24.55 16.35 -35.50
CA ASP A 180 25.17 16.78 -36.75
C ASP A 180 24.62 18.13 -37.24
N ILE A 181 23.32 18.37 -37.09
CA ILE A 181 22.68 19.65 -37.45
C ILE A 181 23.11 20.76 -36.51
N LEU A 182 23.23 20.47 -35.21
CA LEU A 182 23.70 21.42 -34.19
C LEU A 182 25.23 21.59 -34.23
N GLY A 183 25.95 20.65 -34.86
CA GLY A 183 27.39 20.60 -35.03
C GLY A 183 28.14 19.96 -33.84
N GLN A 184 29.27 19.31 -34.10
CA GLN A 184 30.19 18.90 -33.03
C GLN A 184 30.76 20.13 -32.31
N PRO A 185 30.86 20.09 -30.97
CA PRO A 185 31.20 21.25 -30.17
C PRO A 185 32.64 21.73 -30.42
N LYS A 186 32.82 22.81 -31.20
CA LYS A 186 34.07 23.58 -31.21
C LYS A 186 33.94 24.76 -30.26
N GLY A 187 34.52 24.60 -29.06
CA GLY A 187 34.75 25.65 -28.07
C GLY A 187 33.50 26.14 -27.33
N GLY A 188 33.36 25.74 -26.06
CA GLY A 188 32.41 26.34 -25.10
C GLY A 188 31.03 25.68 -25.00
N TRP A 189 30.86 24.48 -25.58
CA TRP A 189 29.66 23.66 -25.43
C TRP A 189 29.92 22.52 -24.43
N GLN A 190 29.04 22.34 -23.44
CA GLN A 190 29.09 21.23 -22.48
C GLN A 190 27.82 20.39 -22.55
N ARG A 191 27.98 19.06 -22.54
CA ARG A 191 26.91 18.08 -22.39
C ARG A 191 26.73 17.82 -20.89
N ILE A 192 25.53 18.04 -20.34
CA ILE A 192 25.22 17.64 -18.96
C ILE A 192 24.80 16.17 -19.01
N ALA A 193 25.75 15.25 -18.92
CA ALA A 193 25.47 13.82 -18.96
C ALA A 193 26.44 13.04 -18.07
N ASP A 194 26.44 13.30 -16.76
CA ASP A 194 27.20 12.48 -15.79
C ASP A 194 26.52 12.40 -14.42
N ALA A 195 25.21 12.14 -14.39
CA ALA A 195 24.52 11.75 -13.15
C ALA A 195 23.52 10.63 -13.42
N GLY A 196 24.00 9.39 -13.55
CA GLY A 196 23.14 8.21 -13.57
C GLY A 196 22.44 8.05 -12.22
N ILE A 197 21.11 7.95 -12.22
CA ILE A 197 20.35 7.59 -11.02
C ILE A 197 20.44 6.07 -10.90
N ARG A 198 20.88 5.58 -9.73
CA ARG A 198 20.80 4.15 -9.41
C ARG A 198 19.32 3.78 -9.33
N SER A 199 18.86 2.95 -10.25
CA SER A 199 17.55 2.34 -10.16
C SER A 199 17.70 0.90 -9.67
N TYR A 200 16.61 0.37 -9.13
CA TYR A 200 16.54 -1.03 -8.83
C TYR A 200 15.22 -1.60 -9.33
N GLY A 201 15.30 -2.74 -10.02
CA GLY A 201 14.11 -3.57 -10.23
C GLY A 201 13.58 -4.00 -8.86
N THR A 202 12.26 -3.97 -8.64
CA THR A 202 11.66 -4.53 -7.43
C THR A 202 10.94 -5.81 -7.78
N SER A 203 11.28 -6.91 -7.11
CA SER A 203 10.45 -8.11 -7.14
C SER A 203 9.64 -8.17 -5.84
N LEU A 204 8.38 -8.56 -5.96
CA LEU A 204 7.53 -8.83 -4.80
C LEU A 204 7.83 -10.24 -4.32
N VAL A 205 8.49 -10.38 -3.18
CA VAL A 205 8.93 -11.68 -2.68
C VAL A 205 8.32 -12.02 -1.33
N GLN A 206 8.15 -13.33 -1.11
CA GLN A 206 7.51 -13.87 0.09
C GLN A 206 8.54 -14.08 1.20
N ASP A 207 8.50 -13.24 2.22
CA ASP A 207 9.34 -13.38 3.41
C ASP A 207 8.75 -14.41 4.37
N ASN A 208 9.32 -15.62 4.37
CA ASN A 208 8.88 -16.74 5.19
C ASN A 208 9.55 -16.74 6.57
N TYR A 209 8.76 -16.98 7.62
CA TYR A 209 9.23 -17.03 9.01
C TYR A 209 8.35 -17.91 9.89
N TRP A 210 8.86 -18.25 11.07
CA TRP A 210 8.11 -18.88 12.15
C TRP A 210 7.78 -17.85 13.22
N CYS A 211 6.50 -17.78 13.61
CA CYS A 211 6.08 -17.14 14.85
C CYS A 211 6.42 -18.09 16.01
N VAL A 212 7.27 -17.64 16.93
CA VAL A 212 7.62 -18.37 18.16
C VAL A 212 7.23 -17.47 19.33
N PRO A 213 6.40 -17.89 20.30
CA PRO A 213 6.05 -17.01 21.41
C PRO A 213 7.30 -16.58 22.20
N PRO A 214 7.43 -15.29 22.58
CA PRO A 214 8.59 -14.81 23.35
C PRO A 214 8.82 -15.57 24.66
N ASP A 215 7.74 -16.01 25.31
CA ASP A 215 7.77 -16.72 26.59
C ASP A 215 8.01 -18.24 26.45
N SER A 216 8.09 -18.74 25.22
CA SER A 216 8.25 -20.17 24.92
C SER A 216 9.57 -20.41 24.17
N PRO A 217 10.67 -20.73 24.88
CA PRO A 217 11.97 -20.95 24.26
C PRO A 217 12.03 -22.25 23.47
N VAL A 218 12.93 -22.29 22.48
CA VAL A 218 13.44 -23.54 21.90
C VAL A 218 14.53 -24.08 22.83
N TRP A 219 14.43 -25.36 23.21
CA TRP A 219 15.48 -26.04 23.94
C TRP A 219 16.28 -26.93 23.02
N TRP A 220 17.59 -26.86 23.11
CA TRP A 220 18.52 -27.73 22.41
C TRP A 220 19.11 -28.73 23.40
N PHE A 221 19.10 -30.00 23.05
CA PHE A 221 19.72 -31.08 23.80
C PHE A 221 20.88 -31.60 22.95
N ILE A 222 22.09 -31.32 23.41
CA ILE A 222 23.34 -31.62 22.70
C ILE A 222 24.11 -32.64 23.56
N GLU A 223 24.31 -33.83 23.05
CA GLU A 223 24.90 -34.93 23.82
C GLU A 223 26.08 -35.56 23.06
N GLY A 224 27.24 -35.59 23.72
CA GLY A 224 28.48 -36.14 23.18
C GLY A 224 29.54 -36.32 24.25
N ASP A 225 30.56 -37.12 23.98
CA ASP A 225 31.58 -37.51 24.97
C ASP A 225 32.76 -36.55 25.05
N ASP A 226 32.99 -35.76 24.00
CA ASP A 226 34.12 -34.83 23.87
C ASP A 226 33.94 -33.51 24.64
N TRP A 227 32.83 -33.34 25.38
CA TRP A 227 32.55 -32.11 26.13
C TRP A 227 33.33 -32.06 27.44
N THR A 228 34.09 -30.99 27.64
CA THR A 228 34.75 -30.63 28.91
C THR A 228 34.18 -29.33 29.49
N ASP A 229 34.47 -29.05 30.77
CA ASP A 229 34.06 -27.80 31.41
C ASP A 229 34.71 -26.57 30.75
N GLU A 230 35.94 -26.70 30.25
CA GLU A 230 36.63 -25.64 29.49
C GLU A 230 35.89 -25.34 28.18
N LEU A 231 35.54 -26.36 27.40
CA LEU A 231 34.80 -26.18 26.14
C LEU A 231 33.41 -25.59 26.39
N ARG A 232 32.75 -25.98 27.49
CA ARG A 232 31.47 -25.40 27.92
C ARG A 232 31.60 -23.91 28.26
N ALA A 233 32.69 -23.51 28.92
CA ALA A 233 32.95 -22.10 29.23
C ALA A 233 33.20 -21.28 27.96
N VAL A 234 33.99 -21.80 27.01
CA VAL A 234 34.24 -21.16 25.70
C VAL A 234 32.94 -21.02 24.91
N LEU A 235 32.11 -22.07 24.89
CA LEU A 235 30.81 -22.02 24.24
C LEU A 235 29.92 -20.92 24.84
N ALA A 236 29.86 -20.79 26.17
CA ALA A 236 29.07 -19.75 26.83
C ALA A 236 29.51 -18.33 26.42
N GLN A 237 30.82 -18.10 26.22
CA GLN A 237 31.34 -16.83 25.69
C GLN A 237 30.85 -16.56 24.27
N CYS A 238 30.84 -17.59 23.42
CA CYS A 238 30.36 -17.47 22.03
C CYS A 238 28.85 -17.18 21.99
N LEU A 239 28.05 -17.89 22.78
CA LEU A 239 26.60 -17.74 22.85
C LEU A 239 26.17 -16.36 23.34
N THR A 240 26.88 -15.81 24.35
CA THR A 240 26.61 -14.46 24.88
C THR A 240 26.71 -13.36 23.81
N ARG A 241 27.51 -13.58 22.76
CA ARG A 241 27.71 -12.64 21.65
C ARG A 241 26.74 -12.87 20.49
N MET A 242 25.91 -13.91 20.55
CA MET A 242 24.98 -14.26 19.48
C MET A 242 23.66 -13.50 19.63
N THR A 243 23.60 -12.29 19.07
CA THR A 243 22.41 -11.41 19.13
C THR A 243 21.35 -11.75 18.08
N TYR A 244 21.72 -12.48 17.03
CA TYR A 244 20.80 -13.03 16.03
C TYR A 244 21.24 -14.45 15.63
N PHE A 245 20.28 -15.27 15.17
CA PHE A 245 20.57 -16.62 14.69
C PHE A 245 19.70 -16.96 13.46
N GLY A 246 20.34 -17.16 12.30
CA GLY A 246 19.64 -17.21 11.01
C GLY A 246 19.86 -15.92 10.25
N ARG A 247 18.78 -15.28 9.82
CA ARG A 247 18.81 -13.94 9.21
C ARG A 247 18.81 -12.85 10.29
N ALA A 248 19.19 -11.62 9.91
CA ALA A 248 19.34 -10.49 10.84
C ALA A 248 18.02 -10.09 11.54
N GLU A 249 16.87 -10.42 10.95
CA GLU A 249 15.54 -10.19 11.53
C GLU A 249 15.24 -11.11 12.73
N THR A 250 16.04 -12.15 12.93
CA THR A 250 15.88 -13.13 14.01
C THR A 250 16.70 -12.75 15.23
N LEU A 251 16.24 -11.74 15.97
CA LEU A 251 16.82 -11.44 17.27
C LEU A 251 16.62 -12.62 18.22
N THR A 252 17.70 -13.06 18.85
CA THR A 252 17.67 -14.23 19.73
C THR A 252 18.55 -14.03 20.95
N ARG A 253 18.26 -14.79 22.00
CA ARG A 253 19.16 -15.00 23.13
C ARG A 253 19.36 -16.50 23.28
N ILE A 254 20.59 -16.97 23.07
CA ILE A 254 20.95 -18.37 23.29
C ILE A 254 21.88 -18.41 24.50
N ARG A 255 21.59 -19.29 25.45
CA ARG A 255 22.45 -19.52 26.62
C ARG A 255 22.41 -20.98 27.05
N VAL A 256 23.43 -21.39 27.78
CA VAL A 256 23.40 -22.68 28.50
C VAL A 256 22.31 -22.61 29.57
N ALA A 257 21.53 -23.69 29.72
CA ALA A 257 20.52 -23.81 30.76
C ALA A 257 21.17 -23.79 32.15
N GLY A 258 20.60 -23.02 33.06
CA GLY A 258 21.03 -22.89 34.46
C GLY A 258 20.23 -23.82 35.38
N SER A 259 20.61 -23.88 36.65
CA SER A 259 19.93 -24.70 37.67
C SER A 259 18.48 -24.29 37.93
N ASN A 260 18.14 -23.02 37.68
CA ASN A 260 16.79 -22.47 37.90
C ASN A 260 15.86 -22.65 36.69
N ASP A 261 16.35 -23.21 35.58
CA ASP A 261 15.54 -23.43 34.39
C ASP A 261 14.67 -24.69 34.56
N VAL A 262 13.38 -24.57 34.25
CA VAL A 262 12.48 -25.72 34.12
C VAL A 262 12.69 -26.32 32.73
N ILE A 263 13.54 -27.33 32.65
CA ILE A 263 13.93 -27.98 31.39
C ILE A 263 12.85 -28.99 30.97
N PRO A 264 12.23 -28.85 29.79
CA PRO A 264 11.23 -29.79 29.31
C PRO A 264 11.86 -31.07 28.73
N VAL A 265 11.04 -32.08 28.46
CA VAL A 265 11.48 -33.26 27.70
C VAL A 265 11.60 -32.95 26.20
N PRO A 266 12.57 -33.52 25.48
CA PRO A 266 12.66 -33.36 24.03
C PRO A 266 11.38 -33.84 23.34
N ASN A 267 10.86 -33.05 22.39
CA ASN A 267 9.67 -33.37 21.58
C ASN A 267 9.97 -33.47 20.08
N CYS A 268 11.25 -33.38 19.70
CA CYS A 268 11.72 -33.43 18.31
C CYS A 268 13.15 -33.98 18.32
N VAL A 269 13.38 -35.16 17.75
CA VAL A 269 14.68 -35.86 17.76
C VAL A 269 15.17 -36.04 16.32
N LEU A 270 16.47 -35.84 16.09
CA LEU A 270 17.07 -36.03 14.77
C LEU A 270 17.42 -37.50 14.51
N THR A 271 17.00 -38.03 13.36
CA THR A 271 17.25 -39.41 12.94
C THR A 271 17.85 -39.48 11.53
N GLY A 272 18.65 -40.51 11.25
CA GLY A 272 19.25 -40.69 9.92
C GLY A 272 18.28 -41.16 8.82
N LYS A 273 17.14 -41.76 9.19
CA LYS A 273 16.13 -42.24 8.24
C LYS A 273 14.96 -41.24 8.15
N ARG A 274 14.45 -41.03 6.94
CA ARG A 274 13.27 -40.19 6.70
C ARG A 274 12.00 -40.97 7.03
N GLY A 275 11.29 -40.55 8.07
CA GLY A 275 9.96 -41.06 8.42
C GLY A 275 8.82 -40.27 7.77
N SER A 276 7.58 -40.75 7.94
CA SER A 276 6.38 -40.01 7.50
C SER A 276 6.25 -38.69 8.26
N GLY A 277 5.98 -37.59 7.54
CA GLY A 277 5.88 -36.26 8.12
C GLY A 277 7.20 -35.64 8.60
N ALA A 278 8.33 -36.33 8.43
CA ALA A 278 9.64 -35.83 8.83
C ALA A 278 10.16 -34.77 7.86
N VAL A 279 10.78 -33.72 8.42
CA VAL A 279 11.44 -32.64 7.68
C VAL A 279 12.96 -32.82 7.69
N PRO A 280 13.66 -32.42 6.61
CA PRO A 280 15.11 -32.42 6.58
C PRO A 280 15.69 -31.33 7.50
N VAL A 281 16.75 -31.65 8.22
CA VAL A 281 17.48 -30.77 9.13
C VAL A 281 18.97 -30.90 8.85
N LEU A 282 19.60 -29.81 8.43
CA LEU A 282 21.01 -29.82 8.05
C LEU A 282 21.88 -29.91 9.30
N SER A 283 22.71 -30.95 9.40
CA SER A 283 23.52 -31.26 10.60
C SER A 283 24.97 -31.54 10.22
N PRO A 284 25.96 -31.31 11.10
CA PRO A 284 27.35 -31.64 10.82
C PRO A 284 27.56 -33.15 10.66
N LEU A 285 28.56 -33.51 9.86
CA LEU A 285 29.19 -34.83 9.89
C LEU A 285 30.12 -34.92 11.11
N PRO A 286 30.23 -36.08 11.79
CA PRO A 286 31.12 -36.23 12.94
C PRO A 286 32.60 -35.96 12.65
N ASN A 287 33.02 -36.10 11.39
CA ASN A 287 34.37 -35.86 10.91
C ASN A 287 34.53 -34.56 10.11
N ALA A 288 33.58 -33.62 10.23
CA ALA A 288 33.68 -32.32 9.57
C ALA A 288 34.91 -31.54 10.06
N THR A 289 35.65 -30.95 9.14
CA THR A 289 36.88 -30.19 9.43
C THR A 289 36.59 -28.71 9.66
N ARG A 290 37.56 -27.95 10.21
CA ARG A 290 37.46 -26.48 10.31
C ARG A 290 37.22 -25.84 8.95
N GLU A 291 37.93 -26.31 7.92
CA GLU A 291 37.79 -25.81 6.55
C GLU A 291 36.36 -26.01 6.02
N ASP A 292 35.73 -27.16 6.30
CA ASP A 292 34.33 -27.40 5.92
C ASP A 292 33.36 -26.43 6.59
N ILE A 293 33.55 -26.14 7.88
CA ILE A 293 32.69 -25.28 8.68
C ILE A 293 32.83 -23.82 8.27
N GLU A 294 34.06 -23.36 8.04
CA GLU A 294 34.38 -21.98 7.67
C GLU A 294 34.12 -21.67 6.19
N ARG A 295 33.90 -22.70 5.37
CA ARG A 295 33.61 -22.56 3.93
C ARG A 295 32.45 -21.60 3.67
N THR A 296 32.65 -20.69 2.73
CA THR A 296 31.65 -19.73 2.28
C THR A 296 30.77 -20.34 1.18
N THR A 297 29.60 -19.74 0.93
CA THR A 297 28.63 -20.26 -0.04
C THR A 297 29.01 -20.03 -1.50
N ASP A 298 29.94 -19.11 -1.76
CA ASP A 298 30.50 -18.74 -3.06
C ASP A 298 31.75 -19.56 -3.44
N ASP A 299 32.25 -20.40 -2.54
CA ASP A 299 33.35 -21.33 -2.81
C ASP A 299 33.02 -22.30 -3.96
N SER A 300 33.98 -22.55 -4.85
CA SER A 300 33.74 -23.27 -6.11
C SER A 300 33.29 -24.73 -5.94
N GLU A 301 33.69 -25.39 -4.85
CA GLU A 301 33.23 -26.73 -4.48
C GLU A 301 31.85 -26.68 -3.80
N ALA A 302 31.59 -25.67 -2.98
CA ALA A 302 30.33 -25.50 -2.26
C ALA A 302 29.16 -25.08 -3.17
N VAL A 303 29.42 -24.20 -4.16
CA VAL A 303 28.42 -23.69 -5.12
C VAL A 303 27.77 -24.81 -5.92
N LYS A 304 28.47 -25.93 -6.14
CA LYS A 304 27.95 -27.06 -6.92
C LYS A 304 27.06 -28.01 -6.12
N ARG A 305 26.99 -27.87 -4.79
CA ARG A 305 26.31 -28.85 -3.91
C ARG A 305 25.10 -28.25 -3.19
N THR A 306 24.06 -29.06 -3.02
CA THR A 306 22.87 -28.71 -2.21
C THR A 306 23.11 -28.95 -0.71
N VAL A 307 24.11 -29.76 -0.37
CA VAL A 307 24.61 -30.01 0.98
C VAL A 307 26.08 -29.57 1.01
N PRO A 308 26.49 -28.67 1.91
CA PRO A 308 27.89 -28.26 1.99
C PRO A 308 28.79 -29.43 2.41
N PRO A 309 30.07 -29.42 2.00
CA PRO A 309 31.09 -30.30 2.60
C PRO A 309 31.05 -30.26 4.13
N GLY A 310 31.27 -31.40 4.78
CA GLY A 310 31.16 -31.52 6.24
C GLY A 310 29.74 -31.55 6.81
N ALA A 311 28.68 -31.48 5.99
CA ALA A 311 27.29 -31.56 6.45
C ALA A 311 26.54 -32.78 5.88
N ARG A 312 25.44 -33.13 6.55
CA ARG A 312 24.50 -34.18 6.15
C ARG A 312 23.06 -33.79 6.47
N TRP A 313 22.12 -34.43 5.78
CA TRP A 313 20.71 -34.39 6.18
C TRP A 313 20.43 -35.38 7.30
N LEU A 314 19.86 -34.89 8.39
CA LEU A 314 19.08 -35.68 9.32
C LEU A 314 17.61 -35.31 9.18
N TYR A 315 16.72 -36.07 9.80
CA TYR A 315 15.28 -35.89 9.68
C TYR A 315 14.63 -35.79 11.06
N ALA A 316 13.62 -34.94 11.18
CA ALA A 316 12.90 -34.74 12.44
C ALA A 316 11.39 -34.68 12.21
N VAL A 317 10.62 -35.27 13.11
CA VAL A 317 9.17 -35.08 13.15
C VAL A 317 8.86 -33.93 14.11
N ARG A 318 8.12 -32.94 13.62
CA ARG A 318 7.73 -31.77 14.41
C ARG A 318 6.48 -32.08 15.25
N PRO A 319 6.30 -31.44 16.42
CA PRO A 319 5.03 -31.49 17.13
C PRO A 319 3.88 -31.00 16.23
N PRO A 320 2.64 -31.49 16.47
CA PRO A 320 1.47 -31.09 15.70
C PRO A 320 1.28 -29.58 15.75
N ARG A 321 0.96 -28.99 14.60
CA ARG A 321 0.79 -27.54 14.48
C ARG A 321 -0.57 -27.13 15.08
N PRO A 322 -0.63 -26.10 15.94
CA PRO A 322 -1.90 -25.54 16.35
C PRO A 322 -2.59 -24.91 15.13
N VAL A 323 -3.92 -25.03 15.08
CA VAL A 323 -4.72 -24.39 14.02
C VAL A 323 -4.54 -22.88 14.13
N ALA A 324 -4.07 -22.25 13.05
CA ALA A 324 -3.96 -20.80 13.00
C ALA A 324 -5.37 -20.19 13.10
N ARG A 325 -5.68 -19.58 14.26
CA ARG A 325 -6.81 -18.67 14.38
C ARG A 325 -6.27 -17.26 14.24
N GLU A 326 -6.63 -16.57 13.16
CA GLU A 326 -6.43 -15.13 13.12
C GLU A 326 -7.13 -14.53 14.34
N ARG A 327 -6.39 -13.78 15.16
CA ARG A 327 -7.03 -12.93 16.16
C ARG A 327 -7.85 -11.93 15.38
N ARG A 328 -9.15 -12.17 15.31
CA ARG A 328 -10.10 -11.20 14.80
C ARG A 328 -9.91 -9.94 15.62
N ARG A 329 -9.41 -8.86 15.00
CA ARG A 329 -9.57 -7.53 15.60
C ARG A 329 -11.07 -7.33 15.71
N VAL A 330 -11.59 -7.33 16.94
CA VAL A 330 -12.94 -6.87 17.21
C VAL A 330 -12.91 -5.36 16.93
N PRO A 331 -13.63 -4.87 15.91
CA PRO A 331 -13.64 -3.43 15.68
C PRO A 331 -14.23 -2.76 16.90
N GLU A 332 -13.52 -1.77 17.44
CA GLU A 332 -13.97 -1.03 18.60
C GLU A 332 -15.23 -0.24 18.23
N HIS A 333 -16.34 -0.52 18.93
CA HIS A 333 -17.58 0.23 18.74
C HIS A 333 -17.37 1.67 19.18
N ARG A 334 -17.67 2.62 18.29
CA ARG A 334 -17.54 4.04 18.57
C ARG A 334 -18.90 4.60 18.99
N PRO A 335 -19.15 4.89 20.28
CA PRO A 335 -20.40 5.54 20.69
C PRO A 335 -20.50 6.93 20.06
N GLY A 336 -21.72 7.34 19.69
CA GLY A 336 -21.94 8.65 19.05
C GLY A 336 -21.39 8.78 17.62
N CYS A 337 -21.09 7.66 16.94
CA CYS A 337 -20.58 7.70 15.56
C CYS A 337 -21.69 8.02 14.56
N HIS A 338 -21.71 9.24 14.02
CA HIS A 338 -22.63 9.66 12.94
C HIS A 338 -21.99 9.63 11.54
N LEU A 339 -20.66 9.52 11.49
CA LEU A 339 -19.86 9.55 10.26
C LEU A 339 -18.80 8.45 10.31
N MET A 340 -18.78 7.62 9.29
CA MET A 340 -17.65 6.75 8.96
C MET A 340 -17.07 7.18 7.63
N GLN A 341 -15.75 7.33 7.56
CA GLN A 341 -15.06 7.80 6.37
C GLN A 341 -13.97 6.83 5.94
N PHE A 342 -13.76 6.75 4.63
CA PHE A 342 -12.83 5.85 3.99
C PHE A 342 -12.01 6.63 2.98
N ALA A 343 -10.68 6.49 3.00
CA ALA A 343 -9.87 6.86 1.85
C ALA A 343 -10.19 5.87 0.74
N ILE A 344 -10.43 6.41 -0.46
CA ILE A 344 -10.57 5.57 -1.64
C ILE A 344 -9.12 5.28 -2.10
N GLY A 345 -8.83 4.02 -2.41
CA GLY A 345 -7.55 3.59 -2.97
C GLY A 345 -7.79 2.97 -4.34
N TRP A 346 -7.11 3.45 -5.37
CA TRP A 346 -7.38 3.06 -6.74
C TRP A 346 -6.11 2.98 -7.59
N ASN A 347 -6.10 2.05 -8.55
CA ASN A 347 -5.10 2.06 -9.63
C ASN A 347 -5.51 3.03 -10.74
N VAL A 348 -6.82 3.18 -10.96
CA VAL A 348 -7.40 4.18 -11.87
C VAL A 348 -8.51 4.94 -11.16
N SER A 349 -8.43 6.27 -11.19
CA SER A 349 -9.36 7.14 -10.48
C SER A 349 -10.79 6.96 -10.99
N PRO A 350 -11.78 6.76 -10.11
CA PRO A 350 -13.17 6.71 -10.52
C PRO A 350 -13.58 8.02 -11.19
N GLU A 351 -14.18 7.93 -12.37
CA GLU A 351 -14.75 9.11 -13.04
C GLU A 351 -15.85 9.75 -12.18
N ASN A 352 -15.95 11.08 -12.14
CA ASN A 352 -16.98 11.79 -11.37
C ASN A 352 -18.41 11.33 -11.70
N ARG A 353 -18.67 10.99 -12.97
CA ARG A 353 -19.98 10.45 -13.38
C ARG A 353 -20.32 9.13 -12.71
N ALA A 354 -19.34 8.37 -12.20
CA ALA A 354 -19.51 7.04 -11.61
C ALA A 354 -19.72 7.06 -10.07
N ILE A 355 -19.70 8.23 -9.43
CA ILE A 355 -19.86 8.38 -7.97
C ILE A 355 -21.09 7.63 -7.44
N VAL A 356 -22.24 7.81 -8.09
CA VAL A 356 -23.49 7.16 -7.64
C VAL A 356 -23.45 5.65 -7.78
N ARG A 357 -22.75 5.12 -8.80
CA ARG A 357 -22.55 3.67 -8.96
C ARG A 357 -21.71 3.12 -7.81
N LEU A 358 -20.60 3.80 -7.51
CA LEU A 358 -19.71 3.43 -6.42
C LEU A 358 -20.45 3.43 -5.07
N THR A 359 -21.07 4.54 -4.70
CA THR A 359 -21.78 4.68 -3.41
C THR A 359 -22.98 3.75 -3.32
N SER A 360 -23.74 3.55 -4.41
CA SER A 360 -24.88 2.64 -4.43
C SER A 360 -24.47 1.17 -4.28
N ARG A 361 -23.33 0.76 -4.85
CA ARG A 361 -22.80 -0.60 -4.70
C ARG A 361 -22.27 -0.83 -3.29
N PHE A 362 -21.51 0.13 -2.75
CA PHE A 362 -21.03 0.06 -1.38
C PHE A 362 -22.19 0.01 -0.37
N ARG A 363 -23.23 0.84 -0.57
CA ARG A 363 -24.48 0.76 0.19
C ARG A 363 -25.11 -0.64 0.14
N GLY A 364 -25.17 -1.24 -1.05
CA GLY A 364 -25.69 -2.60 -1.22
C GLY A 364 -24.90 -3.63 -0.43
N ALA A 365 -23.57 -3.54 -0.45
CA ALA A 365 -22.68 -4.40 0.33
C ALA A 365 -22.87 -4.21 1.83
N ALA A 366 -22.91 -2.97 2.33
CA ALA A 366 -23.12 -2.67 3.75
C ALA A 366 -24.48 -3.20 4.26
N ILE A 367 -25.56 -3.03 3.47
CA ILE A 367 -26.87 -3.58 3.82
C ILE A 367 -26.85 -5.12 3.83
N SER A 368 -26.16 -5.76 2.87
CA SER A 368 -26.02 -7.21 2.82
C SER A 368 -25.29 -7.74 4.05
N GLU A 369 -24.19 -7.11 4.46
CA GLU A 369 -23.44 -7.49 5.66
C GLU A 369 -24.27 -7.29 6.93
N LEU A 370 -25.04 -6.21 7.02
CA LEU A 370 -25.90 -5.95 8.17
C LEU A 370 -27.01 -7.01 8.30
N LEU A 371 -27.61 -7.41 7.19
CA LEU A 371 -28.60 -8.49 7.18
C LEU A 371 -27.98 -9.81 7.63
N GLN A 372 -26.76 -10.12 7.17
CA GLN A 372 -26.04 -11.32 7.62
C GLN A 372 -25.74 -11.27 9.11
N LEU A 373 -25.33 -10.12 9.65
CA LEU A 373 -25.12 -9.93 11.09
C LEU A 373 -26.40 -10.18 11.89
N LYS A 374 -27.49 -9.49 11.54
CA LYS A 374 -28.78 -9.58 12.26
C LYS A 374 -29.46 -10.94 12.14
N THR A 375 -29.09 -11.75 11.16
CA THR A 375 -29.69 -13.08 10.91
C THR A 375 -28.71 -14.24 11.09
N ALA A 376 -27.57 -14.00 11.73
CA ALA A 376 -26.51 -15.00 11.93
C ALA A 376 -26.12 -15.75 10.64
N GLY A 377 -26.11 -15.03 9.51
CA GLY A 377 -25.74 -15.52 8.18
C GLY A 377 -26.87 -16.12 7.35
N ALA A 378 -28.09 -16.23 7.88
CA ALA A 378 -29.20 -16.88 7.17
C ALA A 378 -29.70 -16.07 5.96
N VAL A 379 -29.67 -14.73 6.02
CA VAL A 379 -30.24 -13.85 5.00
C VAL A 379 -29.25 -12.75 4.59
N ALA A 380 -29.04 -12.61 3.28
CA ALA A 380 -28.24 -11.53 2.69
C ALA A 380 -29.08 -10.53 1.88
N THR A 381 -30.40 -10.71 1.78
CA THR A 381 -31.27 -9.88 0.93
C THR A 381 -32.50 -9.42 1.68
N TRP A 382 -32.79 -8.11 1.59
CA TRP A 382 -33.88 -7.46 2.32
C TRP A 382 -35.26 -8.10 2.07
N THR A 383 -35.56 -8.52 0.85
CA THR A 383 -36.84 -9.17 0.49
C THR A 383 -37.05 -10.53 1.14
N LYS A 384 -35.98 -11.21 1.58
CA LYS A 384 -36.06 -12.50 2.29
C LYS A 384 -36.02 -12.33 3.81
N ALA A 385 -35.72 -11.13 4.31
CA ALA A 385 -35.66 -10.86 5.74
C ALA A 385 -37.07 -10.85 6.35
N SER A 386 -37.17 -11.27 7.62
CA SER A 386 -38.39 -11.15 8.42
C SER A 386 -38.76 -9.69 8.67
N ARG A 387 -40.00 -9.45 9.09
CA ARG A 387 -40.49 -8.09 9.38
C ARG A 387 -39.62 -7.37 10.41
N ASP A 388 -39.33 -8.01 11.54
CA ASP A 388 -38.54 -7.42 12.63
C ASP A 388 -37.12 -7.03 12.17
N VAL A 389 -36.49 -7.88 11.35
CA VAL A 389 -35.18 -7.57 10.76
C VAL A 389 -35.27 -6.38 9.81
N ARG A 390 -36.33 -6.29 9.00
CA ARG A 390 -36.53 -5.14 8.10
C ARG A 390 -36.75 -3.84 8.86
N GLU A 391 -37.48 -3.89 9.98
CA GLU A 391 -37.67 -2.75 10.88
C GLU A 391 -36.33 -2.34 11.50
N ALA A 392 -35.52 -3.30 11.98
CA ALA A 392 -34.22 -3.04 12.58
C ALA A 392 -33.20 -2.40 11.61
N VAL A 393 -33.29 -2.68 10.30
CA VAL A 393 -32.39 -2.12 9.28
C VAL A 393 -33.01 -0.94 8.52
N ALA A 394 -34.17 -0.44 8.94
CA ALA A 394 -34.94 0.57 8.20
C ALA A 394 -34.14 1.85 7.94
N ASP A 395 -33.45 2.37 8.98
CA ASP A 395 -32.63 3.58 8.84
C ASP A 395 -31.44 3.37 7.89
N MET A 396 -30.87 2.17 7.80
CA MET A 396 -29.78 1.86 6.85
C MET A 396 -30.29 1.71 5.41
N THR A 397 -31.49 1.16 5.24
CA THR A 397 -32.09 0.91 3.93
C THR A 397 -32.91 2.08 3.40
N GLY A 398 -33.28 3.04 4.24
CA GLY A 398 -34.21 4.11 3.88
C GLY A 398 -35.61 3.61 3.52
N LYS A 399 -35.98 2.42 4.00
CA LYS A 399 -37.29 1.80 3.76
C LYS A 399 -37.84 1.23 5.06
N ASP A 400 -39.14 1.35 5.26
CA ASP A 400 -39.83 0.64 6.34
C ASP A 400 -39.99 -0.85 6.03
N ALA A 401 -40.60 -1.62 6.94
CA ALA A 401 -40.80 -3.06 6.81
C ALA A 401 -41.64 -3.49 5.60
N ASN A 402 -42.54 -2.61 5.15
CA ASN A 402 -43.42 -2.82 4.00
C ASN A 402 -42.69 -2.50 2.68
N GLY A 403 -41.58 -1.79 2.76
CA GLY A 403 -40.74 -1.41 1.63
C GLY A 403 -41.01 0.00 1.12
N ASP A 404 -41.82 0.78 1.85
CA ASP A 404 -42.10 2.18 1.55
C ASP A 404 -40.93 3.06 2.00
N ALA A 405 -40.68 4.13 1.26
CA ALA A 405 -39.56 5.03 1.53
C ALA A 405 -39.77 5.81 2.83
N LEU A 406 -38.74 5.87 3.68
CA LEU A 406 -38.79 6.67 4.90
C LEU A 406 -38.92 8.16 4.57
N LYS A 407 -39.73 8.87 5.38
CA LYS A 407 -39.91 10.32 5.29
C LYS A 407 -38.84 11.07 6.08
N GLY A 408 -38.60 12.33 5.72
CA GLY A 408 -37.75 13.24 6.49
C GLY A 408 -36.24 12.99 6.37
N HIS A 409 -35.79 12.24 5.36
CA HIS A 409 -34.35 12.03 5.10
C HIS A 409 -33.56 11.48 6.30
N ARG A 410 -34.21 10.69 7.15
CA ARG A 410 -33.65 10.13 8.41
C ARG A 410 -32.72 8.93 8.21
N HIS A 411 -32.51 8.51 6.97
CA HIS A 411 -31.78 7.29 6.62
C HIS A 411 -30.30 7.53 6.39
N THR A 412 -29.52 6.45 6.44
CA THR A 412 -28.07 6.45 6.18
C THR A 412 -27.78 6.78 4.72
N GLU A 413 -26.78 7.63 4.53
CA GLU A 413 -26.37 8.13 3.23
C GLU A 413 -24.96 7.72 2.91
N PHE A 414 -24.72 7.52 1.63
CA PHE A 414 -23.46 7.05 1.11
C PHE A 414 -22.98 8.09 0.11
N LEU A 415 -21.97 8.86 0.50
CA LEU A 415 -21.52 10.04 -0.21
C LEU A 415 -20.08 9.84 -0.70
N ALA A 416 -19.70 10.61 -1.71
CA ALA A 416 -18.30 10.74 -2.12
C ALA A 416 -17.86 12.18 -1.89
N TRP A 417 -16.68 12.34 -1.31
CA TRP A 417 -16.01 13.62 -1.20
C TRP A 417 -15.00 13.74 -2.33
N CYS A 418 -15.05 14.87 -3.04
CA CYS A 418 -14.11 15.15 -4.12
C CYS A 418 -13.17 16.31 -3.75
N GLU A 419 -11.90 16.16 -4.09
CA GLU A 419 -10.89 17.22 -4.07
C GLU A 419 -10.37 17.36 -5.49
N ASP A 420 -10.34 18.59 -6.01
CA ASP A 420 -9.93 18.90 -7.38
C ASP A 420 -10.57 18.01 -8.44
N ASP A 421 -11.89 17.85 -8.34
CA ASP A 421 -12.71 17.02 -9.22
C ASP A 421 -12.34 15.52 -9.21
N GLN A 422 -11.68 15.03 -8.16
CA GLN A 422 -11.39 13.60 -7.98
C GLN A 422 -11.99 13.07 -6.67
N PRO A 423 -12.64 11.90 -6.67
CA PRO A 423 -13.20 11.31 -5.45
C PRO A 423 -12.08 10.77 -4.56
N THR A 424 -11.83 11.44 -3.43
CA THR A 424 -10.77 11.06 -2.48
C THR A 424 -11.28 10.28 -1.28
N ARG A 425 -12.53 10.53 -0.86
CA ARG A 425 -13.14 9.84 0.28
C ARG A 425 -14.52 9.31 -0.03
N LEU A 426 -14.86 8.16 0.54
CA LEU A 426 -16.22 7.68 0.66
C LEU A 426 -16.70 7.93 2.09
N LEU A 427 -17.90 8.48 2.22
CA LEU A 427 -18.50 8.82 3.51
C LEU A 427 -19.79 8.02 3.72
N VAL A 428 -19.98 7.49 4.91
CA VAL A 428 -21.24 6.92 5.38
C VAL A 428 -21.73 7.78 6.53
N TRP A 429 -22.85 8.48 6.33
CA TRP A 429 -23.33 9.48 7.27
C TRP A 429 -24.80 9.28 7.62
N ARG A 430 -25.15 9.57 8.87
CA ARG A 430 -26.55 9.62 9.33
C ARG A 430 -26.74 10.70 10.39
N GLY A 431 -27.56 11.70 10.08
CA GLY A 431 -27.87 12.80 11.01
C GLY A 431 -28.89 12.45 12.09
N SER A 432 -29.79 11.48 11.86
CA SER A 432 -30.92 11.20 12.76
C SER A 432 -30.53 10.50 14.08
N ARG A 433 -29.57 9.58 14.02
CA ARG A 433 -28.98 8.88 15.18
C ARG A 433 -27.62 8.28 14.84
N ALA A 434 -26.80 8.03 15.85
CA ALA A 434 -25.52 7.35 15.70
C ALA A 434 -25.67 5.89 15.22
N PHE A 435 -24.64 5.36 14.57
CA PHE A 435 -24.53 3.95 14.17
C PHE A 435 -24.36 3.05 15.38
N ASP A 436 -25.15 1.98 15.45
CA ASP A 436 -24.97 0.92 16.44
C ASP A 436 -23.76 0.02 16.09
N ALA A 437 -23.45 -0.94 16.96
CA ALA A 437 -22.29 -1.82 16.78
C ALA A 437 -22.40 -2.70 15.51
N ASP A 438 -23.59 -3.21 15.20
CA ASP A 438 -23.80 -4.06 14.02
C ASP A 438 -23.73 -3.24 12.74
N GLU A 439 -24.24 -2.02 12.74
CA GLU A 439 -24.16 -1.07 11.63
C GLU A 439 -22.70 -0.70 11.34
N GLN A 440 -21.91 -0.37 12.38
CA GLN A 440 -20.47 -0.08 12.23
C GLN A 440 -19.69 -1.30 11.70
N GLU A 441 -19.92 -2.49 12.26
CA GLU A 441 -19.31 -3.74 11.81
C GLU A 441 -19.68 -4.06 10.36
N ALA A 442 -20.95 -3.89 9.97
CA ALA A 442 -21.41 -4.13 8.60
C ALA A 442 -20.72 -3.22 7.59
N ILE A 443 -20.56 -1.94 7.92
CA ILE A 443 -19.88 -0.96 7.08
C ILE A 443 -18.38 -1.35 6.93
N LEU A 444 -17.72 -1.76 8.01
CA LEU A 444 -16.31 -2.18 7.97
C LEU A 444 -16.11 -3.49 7.17
N ARG A 445 -17.01 -4.47 7.34
CA ARG A 445 -16.98 -5.71 6.54
C ARG A 445 -17.19 -5.45 5.06
N ALA A 446 -18.09 -4.51 4.72
CA ALA A 446 -18.28 -4.10 3.34
C ALA A 446 -17.03 -3.42 2.77
N ALA A 447 -16.32 -2.61 3.57
CA ALA A 447 -15.11 -1.91 3.14
C ALA A 447 -13.89 -2.82 2.96
N ALA A 448 -13.88 -3.98 3.62
CA ALA A 448 -12.83 -4.99 3.46
C ALA A 448 -12.82 -5.67 2.08
N ARG A 449 -13.86 -5.46 1.26
CA ARG A 449 -13.96 -5.99 -0.11
C ARG A 449 -13.73 -4.87 -1.13
N ASP A 450 -13.14 -5.24 -2.27
CA ASP A 450 -13.03 -4.33 -3.40
C ASP A 450 -14.42 -3.94 -3.93
N VAL A 451 -14.61 -2.65 -4.21
CA VAL A 451 -15.88 -2.10 -4.68
C VAL A 451 -15.75 -1.66 -6.14
N SER A 452 -16.52 -2.28 -7.03
CA SER A 452 -16.53 -1.90 -8.45
C SER A 452 -17.25 -0.57 -8.67
N TRP A 453 -16.74 0.28 -9.55
CA TRP A 453 -17.41 1.51 -10.01
C TRP A 453 -17.77 1.51 -11.51
N ALA A 454 -17.44 0.43 -12.22
CA ALA A 454 -17.77 0.21 -13.63
C ALA A 454 -19.29 0.23 -13.90
N ALA A 455 -19.66 0.43 -15.17
CA ALA A 455 -20.99 0.04 -15.64
C ALA A 455 -21.21 -1.49 -15.49
N ALA A 456 -22.45 -1.97 -15.62
CA ALA A 456 -22.71 -3.40 -15.66
C ALA A 456 -22.18 -3.99 -16.99
N GLY A 457 -21.35 -5.04 -16.93
CA GLY A 457 -20.70 -5.66 -18.09
C GLY A 457 -19.49 -6.52 -17.70
N SER A 458 -18.81 -7.09 -18.70
CA SER A 458 -17.59 -7.90 -18.56
C SER A 458 -16.48 -7.17 -17.79
N ASP A 459 -16.42 -5.85 -17.93
CA ASP A 459 -15.32 -5.03 -17.40
C ASP A 459 -15.53 -4.68 -15.91
N SER A 460 -16.62 -5.16 -15.28
CA SER A 460 -16.93 -4.84 -13.88
C SER A 460 -15.88 -5.33 -12.89
N ASP A 461 -15.08 -6.33 -13.28
CA ASP A 461 -14.00 -6.86 -12.46
C ASP A 461 -12.70 -6.04 -12.52
N GLU A 462 -12.47 -5.26 -13.59
CA GLU A 462 -11.25 -4.48 -13.78
C GLU A 462 -11.26 -3.14 -13.02
N TRP A 463 -12.43 -2.49 -12.94
CA TRP A 463 -12.55 -1.14 -12.37
C TRP A 463 -13.07 -1.16 -10.93
N LYS A 464 -12.15 -1.43 -9.99
CA LYS A 464 -12.43 -1.51 -8.55
C LYS A 464 -11.64 -0.48 -7.75
N VAL A 465 -12.19 -0.12 -6.60
CA VAL A 465 -11.49 0.63 -5.55
C VAL A 465 -11.41 -0.18 -4.28
N ARG A 466 -10.37 0.06 -3.49
CA ARG A 466 -10.26 -0.35 -2.09
C ARG A 466 -10.70 0.79 -1.21
N LEU A 467 -11.35 0.46 -0.10
CA LEU A 467 -11.76 1.45 0.89
C LEU A 467 -10.93 1.21 2.15
N VAL A 468 -10.12 2.20 2.51
CA VAL A 468 -9.31 2.14 3.73
C VAL A 468 -10.02 2.95 4.82
N PRO A 469 -10.47 2.32 5.92
CA PRO A 469 -11.16 3.04 6.99
C PRO A 469 -10.23 4.09 7.60
N LEU A 470 -10.71 5.31 7.72
CA LEU A 470 -10.01 6.40 8.38
C LEU A 470 -10.46 6.48 9.85
N ASP A 471 -9.50 6.63 10.76
CA ASP A 471 -9.77 6.77 12.18
C ASP A 471 -10.10 8.23 12.57
N ARG A 472 -10.20 8.48 13.88
CA ARG A 472 -10.55 9.81 14.41
C ARG A 472 -9.40 10.82 14.32
N ALA A 473 -8.17 10.37 14.05
CA ALA A 473 -7.04 11.28 13.85
C ALA A 473 -7.17 12.03 12.51
N VAL A 474 -7.93 11.48 11.56
CA VAL A 474 -8.25 12.16 10.31
C VAL A 474 -9.51 12.99 10.48
N LEU A 475 -9.40 14.31 10.31
CA LEU A 475 -10.52 15.24 10.42
C LEU A 475 -11.64 14.89 9.42
N PRO A 476 -12.93 15.06 9.82
CA PRO A 476 -14.05 15.00 8.88
C PRO A 476 -13.89 16.02 7.75
N PRO A 477 -14.46 15.76 6.56
CA PRO A 477 -14.48 16.75 5.51
C PRO A 477 -15.27 18.01 5.93
N PRO A 478 -14.88 19.21 5.45
CA PRO A 478 -15.55 20.46 5.77
C PRO A 478 -17.08 20.40 5.59
N GLY A 479 -17.82 20.79 6.62
CA GLY A 479 -19.28 20.71 6.66
C GLY A 479 -19.84 19.45 7.33
N PHE A 480 -19.00 18.48 7.70
CA PHE A 480 -19.34 17.36 8.59
C PHE A 480 -18.76 17.49 10.00
N ASP A 481 -18.01 18.55 10.23
CA ASP A 481 -17.30 18.93 11.45
C ASP A 481 -18.06 19.95 12.32
N GLY A 482 -19.28 20.33 11.92
CA GLY A 482 -20.10 21.32 12.60
C GLY A 482 -19.80 22.77 12.20
N GLN A 483 -18.93 22.99 11.21
CA GLN A 483 -18.64 24.33 10.70
C GLN A 483 -19.90 24.99 10.09
N SER A 484 -20.13 26.26 10.44
CA SER A 484 -21.13 27.11 9.80
C SER A 484 -20.50 28.03 8.76
N SER A 485 -21.17 28.25 7.62
CA SER A 485 -20.74 29.25 6.63
C SER A 485 -21.94 29.91 5.95
N LYS A 486 -21.75 31.15 5.49
CA LYS A 486 -22.69 31.86 4.60
C LYS A 486 -22.57 31.41 3.16
N VAL A 487 -21.41 30.90 2.74
CA VAL A 487 -21.15 30.55 1.33
C VAL A 487 -20.77 29.08 1.23
N TRP A 488 -21.47 28.38 0.34
CA TRP A 488 -21.28 26.95 0.11
C TRP A 488 -21.07 26.69 -1.38
N LYS A 489 -20.11 25.83 -1.71
CA LYS A 489 -19.83 25.39 -3.09
C LYS A 489 -20.05 23.89 -3.20
N SER A 490 -20.74 23.44 -4.24
CA SER A 490 -20.90 22.01 -4.49
C SER A 490 -19.54 21.37 -4.73
N VAL A 491 -19.34 20.18 -4.15
CA VAL A 491 -18.22 19.27 -4.36
C VAL A 491 -18.56 18.24 -5.41
N THR A 492 -19.85 17.90 -5.54
CA THR A 492 -20.37 17.02 -6.60
C THR A 492 -21.51 17.69 -7.35
N PRO A 493 -21.74 17.36 -8.63
CA PRO A 493 -22.75 18.04 -9.44
C PRO A 493 -24.17 17.91 -8.87
N TYR A 494 -24.91 19.02 -8.82
CA TYR A 494 -26.33 19.03 -8.49
C TYR A 494 -27.16 18.61 -9.70
N VAL A 495 -28.08 17.66 -9.49
CA VAL A 495 -29.04 17.24 -10.52
C VAL A 495 -30.45 17.63 -10.09
N PRO A 496 -31.21 18.38 -10.91
CA PRO A 496 -32.58 18.74 -10.59
C PRO A 496 -33.48 17.51 -10.34
N PRO A 497 -34.21 17.45 -9.21
CA PRO A 497 -35.16 16.36 -8.94
C PRO A 497 -36.27 16.26 -9.99
N ARG A 498 -36.74 17.40 -10.50
CA ARG A 498 -37.81 17.49 -11.51
C ARG A 498 -37.28 17.92 -12.86
N HIS A 499 -37.92 17.44 -13.92
CA HIS A 499 -37.60 17.84 -15.29
C HIS A 499 -37.93 19.32 -15.52
N TYR A 500 -36.91 20.11 -15.85
CA TYR A 500 -36.99 21.57 -15.94
C TYR A 500 -37.10 22.11 -17.37
N LEU A 501 -36.96 21.27 -18.39
CA LEU A 501 -37.06 21.68 -19.79
C LEU A 501 -38.41 21.29 -20.43
N ARG A 502 -38.86 22.04 -21.42
CA ARG A 502 -39.96 21.68 -22.35
C ARG A 502 -39.62 22.24 -23.72
N GLY A 503 -39.41 21.37 -24.71
CA GLY A 503 -38.99 21.79 -26.05
C GLY A 503 -37.64 22.54 -26.05
N GLY A 504 -36.70 22.15 -25.17
CA GLY A 504 -35.39 22.81 -25.04
C GLY A 504 -35.39 24.13 -24.27
N LYS A 505 -36.56 24.68 -23.92
CA LYS A 505 -36.69 25.89 -23.09
C LYS A 505 -36.94 25.54 -21.63
N GLU A 506 -36.47 26.38 -20.72
CA GLU A 506 -36.77 26.24 -19.29
C GLU A 506 -38.28 26.41 -19.05
N ARG A 507 -38.83 25.55 -18.20
CA ARG A 507 -40.21 25.63 -17.72
C ARG A 507 -40.31 26.68 -16.64
N ASP A 508 -41.38 27.45 -16.66
CA ASP A 508 -41.70 28.41 -15.60
C ASP A 508 -41.66 27.74 -14.23
N ARG A 509 -40.98 28.39 -13.27
CA ARG A 509 -40.87 27.97 -11.87
C ARG A 509 -40.15 26.63 -11.61
N GLU A 510 -39.53 26.03 -12.64
CA GLU A 510 -38.81 24.77 -12.52
C GLU A 510 -37.32 24.89 -12.87
N SER A 511 -36.77 26.10 -13.02
CA SER A 511 -35.33 26.28 -13.23
C SER A 511 -34.51 25.65 -12.10
N PRO A 512 -33.28 25.16 -12.36
CA PRO A 512 -32.45 24.54 -11.32
C PRO A 512 -32.35 25.38 -10.04
N ALA A 513 -32.19 26.71 -10.17
CA ALA A 513 -32.13 27.64 -9.05
C ALA A 513 -33.45 27.71 -8.24
N GLN A 514 -34.60 27.67 -8.90
CA GLN A 514 -35.91 27.65 -8.21
C GLN A 514 -36.14 26.33 -7.48
N GLN A 515 -35.72 25.20 -8.06
CA GLN A 515 -35.80 23.90 -7.38
C GLN A 515 -34.90 23.85 -6.14
N ILE A 516 -33.69 24.43 -6.22
CA ILE A 516 -32.77 24.55 -5.08
C ILE A 516 -33.40 25.38 -3.95
N ARG A 517 -33.91 26.59 -4.25
CA ARG A 517 -34.57 27.44 -3.24
C ARG A 517 -35.70 26.71 -2.52
N ARG A 518 -36.56 26.04 -3.29
CA ARG A 518 -37.67 25.25 -2.75
C ARG A 518 -37.18 24.09 -1.87
N GLU A 519 -36.10 23.43 -2.26
CA GLU A 519 -35.53 22.33 -1.48
C GLU A 519 -34.87 22.81 -0.18
N VAL A 520 -34.16 23.94 -0.22
CA VAL A 520 -33.56 24.61 0.96
C VAL A 520 -34.64 24.98 1.98
N GLN A 521 -35.73 25.62 1.53
CA GLN A 521 -36.88 25.96 2.38
C GLN A 521 -37.55 24.70 2.95
N LYS A 522 -37.83 23.71 2.09
CA LYS A 522 -38.51 22.46 2.51
C LYS A 522 -37.69 21.66 3.53
N ARG A 523 -36.36 21.74 3.46
CA ARG A 523 -35.44 21.08 4.42
C ARG A 523 -35.19 21.91 5.68
N GLY A 524 -35.76 23.10 5.79
CA GLY A 524 -35.56 24.00 6.94
C GLY A 524 -34.13 24.51 7.07
N ILE A 525 -33.40 24.60 5.95
CA ILE A 525 -31.99 25.03 5.94
C ILE A 525 -31.89 26.55 6.07
N ALA A 526 -32.69 27.28 5.29
CA ALA A 526 -32.80 28.74 5.32
C ALA A 526 -34.10 29.18 4.62
N GLU A 527 -34.59 30.38 4.93
CA GLU A 527 -35.75 30.97 4.25
C GLU A 527 -35.40 31.45 2.84
N GLU A 528 -34.22 32.05 2.67
CA GLU A 528 -33.72 32.56 1.39
C GLU A 528 -32.32 32.05 1.08
N VAL A 529 -32.05 31.88 -0.22
CA VAL A 529 -30.73 31.50 -0.73
C VAL A 529 -30.51 32.07 -2.12
N GLU A 530 -29.37 32.73 -2.29
CA GLU A 530 -28.86 33.12 -3.59
C GLU A 530 -28.17 31.90 -4.24
N VAL A 531 -28.52 31.62 -5.50
CA VAL A 531 -28.05 30.43 -6.21
C VAL A 531 -27.33 30.86 -7.48
N LYS A 532 -26.05 30.49 -7.59
CA LYS A 532 -25.22 30.70 -8.78
C LYS A 532 -24.81 29.37 -9.37
N LEU A 533 -25.24 29.10 -10.61
CA LEU A 533 -24.81 27.93 -11.37
C LEU A 533 -23.38 28.18 -11.91
N LEU A 534 -22.53 27.16 -11.85
CA LEU A 534 -21.12 27.23 -12.20
C LEU A 534 -20.81 26.28 -13.37
N GLY A 535 -20.12 26.81 -14.39
CA GLY A 535 -19.70 26.04 -15.56
C GLY A 535 -20.86 25.49 -16.39
N SER A 536 -20.54 24.65 -17.36
CA SER A 536 -21.52 23.94 -18.19
C SER A 536 -22.01 22.66 -17.51
N PRO A 537 -23.27 22.24 -17.71
CA PRO A 537 -23.77 20.95 -17.22
C PRO A 537 -22.96 19.77 -17.78
N GLN A 538 -22.79 18.74 -16.96
CA GLN A 538 -22.08 17.50 -17.29
C GLN A 538 -23.01 16.29 -17.07
N TRP A 539 -22.88 15.27 -17.91
CA TRP A 539 -23.61 14.02 -17.73
C TRP A 539 -23.06 13.23 -16.54
N VAL A 540 -23.93 12.95 -15.57
CA VAL A 540 -23.61 12.16 -14.38
C VAL A 540 -24.57 11.01 -14.19
N SER A 541 -24.10 9.88 -13.69
CA SER A 541 -25.01 8.78 -13.34
C SER A 541 -25.87 9.15 -12.13
N VAL A 542 -27.13 8.74 -12.18
CA VAL A 542 -28.11 8.93 -11.10
C VAL A 542 -28.60 7.59 -10.59
N HIS A 543 -29.08 7.57 -9.34
CA HIS A 543 -29.56 6.36 -8.74
C HIS A 543 -30.91 6.00 -9.36
N VAL A 544 -30.99 4.83 -9.99
CA VAL A 544 -32.23 4.27 -10.53
C VAL A 544 -32.60 3.02 -9.71
N PRO A 545 -33.77 2.99 -9.05
CA PRO A 545 -34.22 1.81 -8.34
C PRO A 545 -34.33 0.60 -9.29
N ARG A 546 -33.93 -0.60 -8.84
CA ARG A 546 -33.95 -1.83 -9.67
C ARG A 546 -35.29 -2.09 -10.38
N ARG A 547 -36.43 -1.80 -9.71
CA ARG A 547 -37.78 -1.97 -10.29
C ARG A 547 -38.06 -1.04 -11.48
N GLN A 548 -37.28 0.03 -11.63
CA GLN A 548 -37.43 1.04 -12.68
C GLN A 548 -36.32 0.96 -13.73
N ALA A 549 -35.29 0.12 -13.54
CA ALA A 549 -34.16 -0.01 -14.44
C ALA A 549 -34.54 -0.45 -15.87
N ASN A 550 -35.65 -1.21 -16.03
CA ASN A 550 -36.14 -1.67 -17.32
C ASN A 550 -37.12 -0.68 -18.00
N ARG A 551 -37.43 0.47 -17.39
CA ARG A 551 -38.29 1.49 -17.99
C ARG A 551 -37.43 2.44 -18.84
N ARG A 552 -37.54 2.36 -20.17
CA ARG A 552 -36.82 3.20 -21.16
C ARG A 552 -36.78 4.71 -20.84
N ALA A 553 -37.77 5.24 -20.12
CA ALA A 553 -37.85 6.65 -19.75
C ALA A 553 -36.85 7.10 -18.65
N PHE A 554 -36.19 6.18 -17.96
CA PHE A 554 -35.16 6.49 -16.95
C PHE A 554 -33.78 6.13 -17.50
N ILE A 555 -33.21 7.04 -18.30
CA ILE A 555 -31.80 6.99 -18.66
C ILE A 555 -31.01 7.19 -17.36
N GLY A 556 -30.09 6.25 -17.08
CA GLY A 556 -29.30 6.23 -15.85
C GLY A 556 -28.36 7.42 -15.68
N ASP A 557 -28.27 8.29 -16.67
CA ASP A 557 -27.46 9.52 -16.67
C ASP A 557 -28.36 10.75 -16.82
N ARG A 558 -28.01 11.84 -16.12
CA ARG A 558 -28.70 13.15 -16.19
C ARG A 558 -27.68 14.29 -16.22
N PRO A 559 -28.04 15.46 -16.79
CA PRO A 559 -27.20 16.65 -16.68
C PRO A 559 -27.16 17.13 -15.22
N GLY A 560 -25.97 17.17 -14.65
CA GLY A 560 -25.67 17.78 -13.36
C GLY A 560 -24.79 19.01 -13.54
N GLN A 561 -24.90 19.99 -12.63
CA GLN A 561 -24.15 21.23 -12.70
C GLN A 561 -23.58 21.60 -11.34
N MET A 562 -22.42 22.25 -11.32
CA MET A 562 -21.84 22.76 -10.09
C MET A 562 -22.58 24.02 -9.64
N VAL A 563 -22.69 24.23 -8.34
CA VAL A 563 -23.52 25.29 -7.75
C VAL A 563 -22.78 25.97 -6.62
N ARG A 564 -22.93 27.29 -6.53
CA ARG A 564 -22.61 28.08 -5.34
C ARG A 564 -23.89 28.61 -4.71
N LEU A 565 -24.00 28.46 -3.41
CA LEU A 565 -25.08 28.98 -2.57
C LEU A 565 -24.53 30.08 -1.68
N ARG A 566 -25.32 31.14 -1.50
CA ARG A 566 -25.06 32.18 -0.52
C ARG A 566 -26.30 32.42 0.33
N PHE A 567 -26.12 32.35 1.64
CA PHE A 567 -27.15 32.54 2.65
C PHE A 567 -26.96 33.88 3.34
N THR A 568 -28.04 34.45 3.85
CA THR A 568 -28.03 35.71 4.63
C THR A 568 -27.38 35.51 6.00
N ALA A 569 -27.63 34.36 6.64
CA ALA A 569 -27.03 33.94 7.91
C ALA A 569 -26.14 32.69 7.71
N PRO A 570 -25.11 32.48 8.56
CA PRO A 570 -24.33 31.24 8.54
C PRO A 570 -25.21 30.01 8.77
N VAL A 571 -25.06 29.01 7.92
CA VAL A 571 -25.78 27.72 7.99
C VAL A 571 -24.77 26.62 8.30
N VAL A 572 -25.17 25.66 9.15
CA VAL A 572 -24.37 24.47 9.50
C VAL A 572 -24.64 23.33 8.51
N GLY A 573 -23.58 22.62 8.10
CA GLY A 573 -23.68 21.47 7.22
C GLY A 573 -24.12 20.16 7.91
N PRO A 574 -24.12 19.04 7.18
CA PRO A 574 -23.79 18.92 5.76
C PRO A 574 -24.95 19.38 4.86
N ILE A 575 -24.64 20.20 3.84
CA ILE A 575 -25.62 20.60 2.83
C ILE A 575 -25.54 19.64 1.64
N ARG A 576 -26.68 19.05 1.30
CA ARG A 576 -26.84 18.15 0.16
C ARG A 576 -28.21 18.37 -0.47
N LEU A 577 -28.26 18.54 -1.79
CA LEU A 577 -29.48 18.91 -2.50
C LEU A 577 -29.59 18.14 -3.81
N GLY A 578 -30.81 17.99 -4.31
CA GLY A 578 -31.06 17.42 -5.63
C GLY A 578 -31.25 15.92 -5.66
N HIS A 579 -31.38 15.41 -6.88
CA HIS A 579 -31.57 13.99 -7.18
C HIS A 579 -30.32 13.18 -6.81
N SER A 580 -30.52 11.99 -6.26
CA SER A 580 -29.45 11.10 -5.79
C SER A 580 -28.54 11.72 -4.71
N SER A 581 -29.01 12.72 -3.97
CA SER A 581 -28.21 13.36 -2.91
C SER A 581 -27.82 12.40 -1.79
N SER A 582 -28.65 11.40 -1.48
CA SER A 582 -28.28 10.31 -0.55
C SER A 582 -27.22 9.33 -1.08
N PHE A 583 -26.83 9.48 -2.35
CA PHE A 583 -25.81 8.69 -3.03
C PHE A 583 -24.59 9.55 -3.45
N GLY A 584 -24.49 10.78 -2.95
CA GLY A 584 -23.32 11.62 -3.13
C GLY A 584 -23.38 12.69 -4.22
N LEU A 585 -24.51 12.88 -4.92
CA LEU A 585 -24.67 14.05 -5.82
C LEU A 585 -25.13 15.30 -5.06
N GLY A 586 -24.81 16.47 -5.60
CA GLY A 586 -25.17 17.76 -5.02
C GLY A 586 -24.74 17.92 -3.56
N LEU A 587 -23.57 17.38 -3.19
CA LEU A 587 -22.94 17.61 -1.88
C LEU A 587 -22.20 18.94 -1.89
N PHE A 588 -22.23 19.71 -0.81
CA PHE A 588 -21.60 21.03 -0.72
C PHE A 588 -20.57 21.09 0.41
N ARG A 589 -19.54 21.91 0.20
CA ARG A 589 -18.53 22.31 1.20
C ARG A 589 -18.68 23.78 1.54
N PRO A 590 -18.41 24.19 2.79
CA PRO A 590 -18.27 25.60 3.12
C PRO A 590 -17.07 26.18 2.35
N VAL A 591 -17.18 27.44 1.96
CA VAL A 591 -16.06 28.23 1.43
C VAL A 591 -16.05 29.56 2.14
N GLU A 592 -14.85 30.11 2.35
CA GLU A 592 -14.71 31.48 2.86
C GLU A 592 -15.19 32.46 1.79
N GLU A 593 -15.87 33.52 2.22
CA GLU A 593 -16.15 34.66 1.36
C GLU A 593 -14.77 35.29 1.09
N PRO A 594 -14.33 35.46 -0.17
CA PRO A 594 -13.08 36.16 -0.42
C PRO A 594 -13.19 37.54 0.24
N ASP A 595 -12.20 37.91 1.06
CA ASP A 595 -12.07 39.26 1.57
C ASP A 595 -12.23 40.20 0.35
N MET A 596 -13.36 40.90 0.31
CA MET A 596 -13.53 41.97 -0.66
C MET A 596 -12.45 43.00 -0.33
N PRO A 597 -11.55 43.33 -1.28
CA PRO A 597 -10.54 44.35 -1.04
C PRO A 597 -11.14 45.71 -0.71
#